data_AF-A0AAD5K7I8-F1
#
_entry.id   AF-A0AAD5K7I8-F1
#
_cell.length_a   1.000
_cell.length_b   1.000
_cell.length_c   1.000
_cell.angle_alpha   90.00
_cell.angle_beta   90.00
_cell.angle_gamma   90.00
#
_symmetry.space_group_name_H-M   'P 1'
#
loop_
_entity.id
_entity.type
_entity.pdbx_description
1 polymer ?
#
loop_
_entity_poly.entity_id
_entity_poly.type
_entity_poly.pdbx_seq_one_letter_code
_entity_poly.pdbx_strand_id
1 'polypeptide(L)' 'MHTNVLATATFEEILDDLSSRFIINVPEAEQQSPERICFQVEQAHWFYEDFVRLLQPSLPSFQLKTFSEKNILF' A
#
# COMPACT_ATOMS: atom_id res chain seq x y z
N MET A 1 13.48 -16.63 -11.72
CA MET A 1 13.26 -16.47 -10.27
C MET A 1 12.98 -14.99 -10.04
N HIS A 2 11.72 -14.54 -10.11
CA HIS A 2 11.41 -13.16 -9.69
C HIS A 2 11.58 -13.13 -8.18
N THR A 3 12.74 -12.68 -7.72
CA THR A 3 12.95 -12.34 -6.32
C THR A 3 11.87 -11.32 -5.96
N ASN A 4 10.99 -11.66 -5.03
CA ASN A 4 9.93 -10.76 -4.63
C ASN A 4 10.59 -9.57 -3.93
N VAL A 5 10.73 -8.44 -4.63
CA VAL A 5 11.51 -7.27 -4.17
C VAL A 5 11.02 -6.78 -2.81
N LEU A 6 9.73 -6.97 -2.51
CA LEU A 6 9.10 -6.65 -1.24
C LEU A 6 9.62 -7.49 -0.06
N ALA A 7 10.22 -8.65 -0.29
CA ALA A 7 10.73 -9.51 0.77
C ALA A 7 11.96 -8.92 1.49
N THR A 8 12.70 -8.03 0.84
CA THR A 8 13.89 -7.36 1.41
C THR A 8 13.77 -5.84 1.44
N ALA A 9 12.65 -5.29 0.98
CA ALA A 9 12.40 -3.86 0.98
C ALA A 9 12.26 -3.32 2.41
N THR A 10 12.66 -2.08 2.59
CA THR A 10 12.36 -1.28 3.79
C THR A 10 10.87 -0.93 3.81
N PHE A 11 10.37 -0.52 4.99
CA PHE A 11 8.97 -0.13 5.13
C PHE A 11 8.60 1.07 4.24
N GLU A 12 9.52 2.02 4.04
CA GLU A 12 9.33 3.18 3.16
C GLU A 12 9.23 2.75 1.69
N GLU A 13 10.13 1.90 1.21
CA GLU A 13 10.08 1.36 -0.16
C GLU A 13 8.81 0.55 -0.42
N ILE A 14 8.28 -0.14 0.61
CA ILE A 14 6.99 -0.83 0.52
C ILE A 14 5.85 0.17 0.35
N LEU A 15 5.84 1.26 1.13
CA LEU A 15 4.80 2.29 1.02
C LEU A 15 4.85 2.98 -0.35
N ASP A 16 6.03 3.23 -0.89
CA ASP A 16 6.22 3.79 -2.23
C ASP A 16 5.69 2.85 -3.32
N ASP A 17 5.97 1.53 -3.22
CA ASP A 17 5.42 0.54 -4.16
C ASP A 17 3.89 0.50 -4.08
N LEU A 18 3.32 0.48 -2.87
CA LEU A 18 1.87 0.45 -2.68
C LEU A 18 1.21 1.74 -3.19
N SER A 19 1.81 2.90 -2.93
CA SER A 19 1.31 4.18 -3.42
C SER A 19 1.33 4.27 -4.94
N SER A 20 2.44 3.88 -5.57
CA SER A 20 2.54 3.81 -7.03
C SER A 20 1.54 2.83 -7.63
N ARG A 21 1.37 1.67 -7.00
CA ARG A 21 0.52 0.58 -7.49
C ARG A 21 -0.98 0.86 -7.39
N PHE A 22 -1.43 1.47 -6.29
CA PHE A 22 -2.86 1.62 -5.98
C PHE A 22 -3.36 3.05 -6.03
N ILE A 23 -2.50 4.08 -5.93
CA ILE A 23 -2.95 5.46 -5.74
C ILE A 23 -2.47 6.35 -6.90
N ILE A 24 -1.16 6.48 -7.10
CA ILE A 24 -0.56 7.48 -8.01
C ILE A 24 -0.93 7.22 -9.48
N ASN A 25 -0.91 5.96 -9.91
CA ASN A 25 -1.11 5.59 -11.32
C ASN A 25 -2.59 5.35 -11.68
N VAL A 26 -3.52 5.61 -10.76
CA VAL A 26 -4.96 5.46 -11.04
C VAL A 26 -5.41 6.60 -11.98
N PRO A 27 -6.31 6.36 -12.95
CA PRO A 27 -6.80 7.41 -13.84
C PRO A 27 -7.34 8.64 -13.08
N GLU A 28 -7.09 9.83 -13.63
CA GLU A 28 -7.45 11.12 -13.01
C GLU A 28 -8.95 11.23 -12.66
N ALA A 29 -9.81 10.61 -13.46
CA ALA A 29 -11.25 10.53 -13.21
C ALA A 29 -11.60 9.82 -11.88
N GLU A 30 -10.72 8.95 -11.38
CA GLU A 30 -10.88 8.30 -10.08
C GLU A 30 -10.16 9.05 -8.96
N GLN A 31 -9.13 9.84 -9.27
CA GLN A 31 -8.41 10.65 -8.28
C GLN A 31 -9.23 11.84 -7.78
N GLN A 32 -10.20 12.30 -8.57
CA GLN A 32 -11.08 13.43 -8.21
C GLN A 32 -12.22 13.06 -7.25
N SER A 33 -12.45 11.77 -6.98
CA SER A 33 -13.47 11.31 -6.05
C SER A 33 -12.80 10.85 -4.74
N PRO A 34 -13.10 11.51 -3.60
CA PRO A 34 -12.55 11.10 -2.31
C PRO A 34 -12.97 9.68 -1.93
N GLU A 35 -14.16 9.24 -2.33
CA GLU A 35 -14.63 7.87 -2.12
C GLU A 35 -13.75 6.86 -2.84
N ARG A 36 -13.36 7.15 -4.09
CA ARG A 36 -12.48 6.26 -4.87
C ARG A 36 -11.07 6.22 -4.30
N ILE A 37 -10.53 7.33 -3.84
CA ILE A 37 -9.23 7.34 -3.13
C ILE A 37 -9.31 6.50 -1.85
N CYS A 38 -10.39 6.61 -1.06
CA CYS A 38 -10.58 5.75 0.11
C CYS A 38 -10.56 4.26 -0.25
N PHE A 39 -11.27 3.86 -1.32
CA PHE A 39 -11.24 2.48 -1.79
C PHE A 39 -9.83 2.01 -2.19
N GLN A 40 -9.04 2.87 -2.84
CA GLN A 40 -7.66 2.52 -3.21
C GLN A 40 -6.76 2.36 -1.98
N VAL A 41 -6.93 3.20 -0.95
CA VAL A 41 -6.21 3.05 0.33
C VAL A 41 -6.60 1.74 1.02
N GLU A 42 -7.87 1.35 0.97
CA GLU A 42 -8.32 0.04 1.47
C GLU A 42 -7.68 -1.12 0.70
N GLN A 43 -7.60 -1.04 -0.64
CA GLN A 43 -6.92 -2.06 -1.44
C GLN A 43 -5.43 -2.17 -1.09
N ALA A 44 -4.75 -1.03 -0.94
CA ALA A 44 -3.34 -1.02 -0.54
C ALA A 44 -3.13 -1.64 0.84
N HIS A 45 -4.04 -1.37 1.79
CA HIS A 45 -4.01 -1.96 3.13
C HIS A 45 -4.20 -3.47 3.10
N TRP A 46 -5.19 -3.97 2.36
CA TRP A 46 -5.40 -5.41 2.20
C TRP A 46 -4.20 -6.08 1.54
N PHE A 47 -3.61 -5.46 0.51
CA PHE A 47 -2.42 -6.01 -0.12
C PHE A 47 -1.22 -6.09 0.85
N TYR A 48 -1.05 -5.06 1.68
CA TYR A 48 -0.03 -5.06 2.73
C TYR A 48 -0.22 -6.22 3.73
N GLU A 49 -1.44 -6.37 4.26
CA GLU A 49 -1.75 -7.39 5.26
C GLU A 49 -1.65 -8.81 4.70
N ASP A 50 -2.16 -9.04 3.49
CA ASP A 50 -2.30 -10.38 2.92
C ASP A 50 -1.08 -10.84 2.12
N PHE A 51 -0.27 -9.94 1.56
CA PHE A 51 0.88 -10.32 0.71
C PHE A 51 2.20 -9.84 1.28
N VAL A 52 2.33 -8.57 1.65
CA VAL A 52 3.61 -8.03 2.13
C VAL A 52 4.00 -8.65 3.46
N ARG A 53 3.07 -8.74 4.43
CA ARG A 53 3.34 -9.35 5.73
C ARG A 53 3.56 -10.87 5.66
N LEU A 54 3.06 -11.56 4.64
CA LEU A 54 3.42 -12.96 4.40
C LEU A 54 4.89 -13.12 3.98
N LEU A 55 5.43 -12.14 3.26
CA LEU A 55 6.82 -12.11 2.82
C LEU A 55 7.77 -11.62 3.92
N GLN A 56 7.30 -10.69 4.76
CA GLN A 56 8.05 -10.12 5.89
C GLN A 56 7.21 -10.17 7.18
N PRO A 57 7.17 -11.32 7.89
CA PRO A 57 6.35 -11.49 9.10
C PRO A 57 6.74 -10.58 10.28
N SER A 58 7.93 -9.96 10.24
CA SER A 58 8.38 -8.99 11.24
C SER A 58 7.70 -7.63 11.13
N LEU A 59 7.02 -7.35 10.02
CA LEU A 59 6.30 -6.10 9.84
C LEU A 59 5.04 -6.05 10.73
N PRO A 60 4.75 -4.90 11.38
CA PRO A 60 3.58 -4.75 12.22
C PRO A 60 2.28 -4.83 11.41
N SER A 61 1.23 -5.41 11.99
CA SER A 61 -0.12 -5.25 11.44
C SER A 61 -0.66 -3.86 11.79
N PHE A 62 -1.45 -3.28 10.90
CA PHE A 62 -2.08 -1.98 11.11
C PHE A 62 -3.60 -2.09 10.94
N GLN A 63 -4.34 -1.30 11.71
CA GLN A 63 -5.72 -0.99 11.34
C GLN A 63 -5.71 -0.01 10.17
N LEU A 64 -6.75 -0.06 9.32
CA LEU A 64 -6.87 0.81 8.14
C LEU A 64 -6.58 2.28 8.44
N LYS A 65 -7.14 2.81 9.55
CA LYS A 65 -6.90 4.18 9.98
C LYS A 65 -5.43 4.48 10.26
N THR A 66 -4.75 3.60 11.00
CA THR A 66 -3.33 3.80 11.34
C THR A 66 -2.43 3.59 10.12
N PHE A 67 -2.85 2.76 9.17
CA PHE A 67 -2.16 2.53 7.91
C PHE A 67 -2.25 3.76 6.99
N SER A 68 -3.43 4.36 6.85
CA SER A 68 -3.60 5.56 6.01
C SER A 68 -2.81 6.79 6.50
N GLU A 69 -2.43 6.80 7.78
CA GLU A 69 -1.55 7.81 8.39
C GLU A 69 -0.05 7.59 8.07
N LYS A 70 0.35 6.52 7.36
CA LYS A 70 1.76 6.17 7.09
C LYS A 70 2.35 6.80 5.82
N ASN A 71 2.02 8.05 5.50
CA ASN A 71 2.49 8.73 4.28
C ASN A 71 2.23 7.93 2.99
N ILE A 72 1.23 7.05 2.98
CA ILE A 72 0.91 6.26 1.77
C ILE A 72 0.30 7.13 0.67
N LEU A 73 -0.24 8.29 1.06
CA LEU A 73 -0.81 9.25 0.13
C LEU A 73 0.28 10.14 -0.49
N PHE A 74 1.31 10.55 0.26
CA PHE A 74 2.51 11.28 -0.18
C PHE A 74 3.60 11.26 0.90
#